data_AF-A0A950I0I9-F1
#
_entry.id   AF-A0A950I0I9-F1
#
_cell.length_a   1.000
_cell.length_b   1.000
_cell.length_c   1.000
_cell.angle_alpha   90.00
_cell.angle_beta   90.00
_cell.angle_gamma   90.00
#
_symmetry.space_group_name_H-M   'P 1'
#
loop_
_entity.id
_entity.type
_entity.pdbx_description
1 polymer ?
#
loop_
_entity_poly.entity_id
_entity_poly.type
_entity_poly.pdbx_seq_one_letter_code
_entity_poly.pdbx_strand_id
1 'polypeptide(L)'
;MKSASLPPIRVEPEFREQLEGALQSGETLSSFMEDAIRAEVRKRQVDAEFRARGLASLARVRAGEPTYTTEEVVTELRAKLDAARQVLAERNKAKA
;
A
#
# COMPACT_ATOMS: atom_id res chain seq x y z
N MET A 1 7.25 -20.49 22.26
CA MET A 1 7.32 -21.25 20.98
C MET A 1 8.58 -20.81 20.25
N LYS A 2 9.31 -21.71 19.58
CA LYS A 2 10.53 -21.34 18.84
C LYS A 2 10.14 -20.54 17.60
N SER A 3 10.46 -19.26 17.57
CA SER A 3 10.29 -18.40 16.39
C SER A 3 11.31 -18.77 15.33
N ALA A 4 10.93 -18.69 14.05
CA ALA A 4 11.89 -18.77 12.96
C ALA A 4 12.85 -17.57 13.02
N SER A 5 14.14 -17.81 12.80
CA SER A 5 15.17 -16.76 12.74
C SER A 5 15.53 -16.46 11.29
N LEU A 6 15.80 -15.19 11.00
CA LEU A 6 16.44 -14.80 9.75
C LEU A 6 17.87 -15.36 9.69
N PRO A 7 18.38 -15.70 8.50
CA PRO A 7 19.77 -16.14 8.36
C PRO A 7 20.73 -15.00 8.75
N PRO A 8 21.93 -15.33 9.26
CA PRO A 8 22.94 -14.31 9.58
C PRO A 8 23.39 -13.61 8.30
N ILE A 9 23.34 -12.27 8.30
CA ILE A 9 23.75 -11.42 7.18
C ILE A 9 25.11 -10.82 7.50
N ARG A 10 26.09 -11.02 6.61
CA ARG A 10 27.37 -10.31 6.68
C ARG A 10 27.22 -8.96 6.00
N VAL A 11 27.71 -7.93 6.67
CA VAL A 11 27.69 -6.55 6.19
C VAL A 11 29.04 -5.90 6.44
N GLU A 12 29.34 -4.87 5.68
CA GLU A 12 30.53 -4.04 5.91
C GLU A 12 30.45 -3.36 7.29
N PRO A 13 31.58 -3.21 8.01
CA PRO A 13 31.60 -2.57 9.32
C PRO A 13 31.01 -1.16 9.31
N GLU A 14 31.35 -0.36 8.30
CA GLU A 14 30.86 1.01 8.13
C GLU A 14 29.33 1.05 7.98
N PHE A 15 28.73 0.05 7.32
CA PHE A 15 27.27 -0.03 7.20
C PHE A 15 26.63 -0.43 8.53
N ARG A 16 27.27 -1.31 9.32
CA ARG A 16 26.79 -1.62 10.68
C ARG A 16 26.79 -0.37 11.56
N GLU A 17 27.84 0.44 11.53
CA GLU A 17 27.90 1.69 12.30
C GLU A 17 26.78 2.66 11.90
N GLN A 18 26.48 2.77 10.59
CA GLN A 18 25.34 3.57 10.11
C GLN A 18 24.00 3.07 10.64
N LEU A 19 23.79 1.75 10.67
CA LEU A 19 22.55 1.16 11.19
C LEU A 19 22.41 1.41 12.69
N GLU A 20 23.49 1.24 13.46
CA GLU A 20 23.49 1.49 14.90
C GLU A 20 23.26 2.97 15.22
N GLY A 21 23.85 3.87 14.44
CA GLY A 21 23.63 5.32 14.56
C GLY A 21 22.22 5.79 14.17
N ALA A 22 21.47 4.99 13.40
CA ALA A 22 20.10 5.31 13.00
C ALA A 22 19.03 4.86 14.02
N LEU A 23 19.42 4.10 15.05
CA LEU A 23 18.48 3.55 16.03
C LEU A 23 17.83 4.65 16.89
N GLN A 24 16.55 4.47 17.19
CA GLN A 24 15.82 5.29 18.13
C GLN A 24 16.02 4.81 19.58
N SER A 25 15.64 5.65 20.56
CA SER A 25 15.76 5.29 21.97
C SER A 25 14.95 4.03 22.30
N GLY A 26 15.62 3.02 22.86
CA GLY A 26 15.01 1.73 23.20
C GLY A 26 14.87 0.75 22.03
N GLU A 27 15.33 1.11 20.84
CA GLU A 27 15.34 0.24 19.66
C GLU A 27 16.59 -0.65 19.63
N THR A 28 16.45 -1.85 19.06
CA THR A 28 17.58 -2.76 18.81
C THR A 28 17.81 -2.91 17.31
N LEU A 29 19.03 -3.27 16.91
CA LEU A 29 19.33 -3.57 15.52
C LEU A 29 18.41 -4.67 14.94
N SER A 30 18.09 -5.69 15.74
CA SER A 30 17.20 -6.78 15.31
C SER A 30 15.77 -6.32 15.10
N SER A 31 15.20 -5.49 15.99
CA SER A 31 13.84 -4.95 15.81
C SER A 31 13.78 -4.02 14.60
N PHE A 32 14.77 -3.15 14.44
CA PHE A 32 14.86 -2.25 13.29
C PHE A 32 14.92 -3.03 11.96
N MET A 33 15.78 -4.06 11.89
CA MET A 33 15.88 -4.92 10.71
C MET A 33 14.58 -5.69 10.43
N GLU A 34 13.93 -6.22 11.46
CA GLU A 34 12.65 -6.92 11.31
C GLU A 34 11.59 -6.00 10.70
N ASP A 35 11.45 -4.79 11.23
CA ASP A 35 10.47 -3.82 10.76
C ASP A 35 10.74 -3.38 9.33
N ALA A 36 12.02 -3.13 8.98
CA ALA A 36 12.43 -2.80 7.62
C ALA A 36 12.09 -3.92 6.63
N ILE A 37 12.38 -5.18 6.98
CA ILE A 37 12.07 -6.34 6.14
C ILE A 37 10.56 -6.52 5.99
N ARG A 38 9.79 -6.38 7.08
CA ARG A 38 8.32 -6.44 7.02
C ARG A 38 7.76 -5.35 6.11
N ALA A 39 8.28 -4.13 6.19
CA ALA A 39 7.87 -3.03 5.33
C ALA A 39 8.15 -3.33 3.85
N GLU A 40 9.35 -3.83 3.54
CA GLU A 40 9.73 -4.19 2.17
C GLU A 40 8.90 -5.36 1.62
N VAL A 41 8.61 -6.38 2.43
CA VAL A 41 7.73 -7.49 2.04
C VAL A 41 6.34 -6.98 1.71
N ARG A 42 5.74 -6.14 2.57
CA ARG A 42 4.43 -5.54 2.31
C ARG A 42 4.43 -4.72 1.03
N LYS A 43 5.46 -3.89 0.82
CA LYS A 43 5.62 -3.09 -0.39
C LYS A 43 5.65 -3.98 -1.64
N ARG A 44 6.47 -5.04 -1.65
CA ARG A 44 6.57 -5.96 -2.79
C ARG A 44 5.26 -6.68 -3.09
N GLN A 45 4.49 -7.03 -2.06
CA GLN A 45 3.17 -7.65 -2.24
C GLN A 45 2.19 -6.68 -2.91
N VAL A 46 2.10 -5.45 -2.38
CA VAL A 46 1.24 -4.39 -2.96
C VAL A 46 1.66 -4.08 -4.40
N ASP A 47 2.97 -3.95 -4.66
CA ASP A 47 3.51 -3.68 -5.98
C ASP A 47 3.21 -4.80 -6.98
N ALA A 48 3.32 -6.07 -6.54
CA ALA A 48 3.00 -7.22 -7.37
C ALA A 48 1.51 -7.25 -7.73
N GLU A 49 0.63 -7.01 -6.75
CA GLU A 49 -0.81 -6.97 -6.97
C GLU A 49 -1.22 -5.78 -7.87
N PHE A 50 -0.62 -4.61 -7.67
CA PHE A 50 -0.84 -3.44 -8.52
C PHE A 50 -0.45 -3.72 -9.97
N ARG A 51 0.75 -4.30 -10.20
CA ARG A 51 1.19 -4.69 -11.56
C ARG A 51 0.27 -5.74 -12.17
N ALA A 52 -0.11 -6.77 -11.42
CA ALA A 52 -1.02 -7.81 -11.91
C ALA A 52 -2.36 -7.21 -12.36
N ARG A 53 -2.96 -6.33 -11.56
CA ARG A 53 -4.21 -5.62 -11.90
C ARG A 53 -4.03 -4.72 -13.13
N GLY A 54 -2.93 -3.97 -13.20
CA GLY A 54 -2.63 -3.11 -14.34
C GLY A 54 -2.48 -3.89 -15.66
N LEU A 55 -1.74 -5.00 -15.64
CA LEU A 55 -1.56 -5.87 -16.80
C LEU A 55 -2.87 -6.54 -17.23
N ALA A 56 -3.68 -7.01 -16.28
CA ALA A 56 -5.01 -7.55 -16.57
C ALA A 56 -5.93 -6.49 -17.19
N SER A 57 -5.89 -5.24 -16.70
CA SER A 57 -6.65 -4.13 -17.29
C SER A 57 -6.20 -3.80 -18.71
N LEU A 58 -4.89 -3.79 -18.96
CA LEU A 58 -4.34 -3.60 -20.30
C LEU A 58 -4.76 -4.73 -21.26
N ALA A 59 -4.75 -5.98 -20.80
CA ALA A 59 -5.18 -7.12 -21.59
C ALA A 59 -6.65 -7.01 -22.00
N ARG A 60 -7.52 -6.56 -21.09
CA ARG A 60 -8.95 -6.30 -21.33
C ARG A 60 -9.18 -5.22 -22.39
N VAL A 61 -8.49 -4.09 -22.28
CA VAL A 61 -8.55 -3.02 -23.30
C VAL A 61 -8.07 -3.52 -24.66
N ARG A 62 -6.98 -4.30 -24.69
CA ARG A 62 -6.49 -4.94 -25.93
C ARG A 62 -7.49 -5.94 -26.53
N ALA A 63 -8.31 -6.57 -25.70
CA ALA A 63 -9.39 -7.46 -26.12
C ALA A 63 -10.66 -6.70 -26.57
N GLY A 64 -10.64 -5.36 -26.55
CA GLY A 64 -11.73 -4.51 -27.03
C GLY A 64 -12.65 -3.97 -25.95
N GLU A 65 -12.32 -4.10 -24.66
CA GLU A 65 -13.07 -3.38 -23.62
C GLU A 65 -12.95 -1.86 -23.80
N PRO A 66 -14.04 -1.11 -23.55
CA PRO A 66 -14.06 0.34 -23.74
C PRO A 66 -13.11 1.05 -22.78
N THR A 67 -12.52 2.13 -23.26
CA THR A 67 -11.76 3.08 -22.45
C THR A 67 -12.58 4.35 -22.24
N TYR A 68 -12.39 4.99 -21.10
CA TYR A 68 -13.08 6.24 -20.76
C TYR A 68 -12.10 7.40 -20.70
N THR A 69 -12.57 8.59 -21.04
CA THR A 69 -11.80 9.81 -20.86
C THR A 69 -11.74 10.20 -19.38
N THR A 70 -10.78 11.05 -19.04
CA THR A 70 -10.68 11.61 -17.68
C THR A 70 -11.95 12.37 -17.31
N GLU A 71 -12.53 13.11 -18.26
CA GLU A 71 -13.74 13.90 -18.07
C GLU A 71 -14.95 13.02 -17.75
N GLU A 72 -15.13 11.91 -18.48
CA GLU A 72 -16.18 10.92 -18.23
C GLU A 72 -16.08 10.35 -16.81
N VAL A 73 -14.88 9.88 -16.44
CA VAL A 73 -14.62 9.26 -15.13
C VAL A 73 -14.83 10.26 -13.99
N VAL A 74 -14.26 11.47 -14.09
CA VAL A 74 -14.37 12.49 -13.04
C VAL A 74 -15.82 12.96 -12.88
N THR A 75 -16.56 13.09 -13.97
CA THR A 75 -17.98 13.46 -13.93
C THR A 75 -18.80 12.41 -13.20
N GLU A 76 -18.62 11.13 -13.53
CA GLU A 76 -19.34 10.03 -12.87
C GLU A 76 -18.99 9.93 -11.38
N LEU A 77 -17.71 10.08 -11.02
CA LEU A 77 -17.27 10.06 -9.62
C LEU A 77 -17.86 11.21 -8.79
N ARG A 78 -17.98 12.41 -9.38
CA ARG A 78 -18.65 13.55 -8.71
C ARG A 78 -20.12 13.26 -8.47
N ALA A 79 -20.82 12.73 -9.47
CA ALA A 79 -22.23 12.36 -9.32
C ALA A 79 -22.45 11.30 -8.22
N LYS A 80 -21.60 10.26 -8.16
CA LYS A 80 -21.63 9.24 -7.10
C LYS A 80 -21.38 9.85 -5.72
N LEU A 81 -20.42 10.76 -5.61
CA LEU A 81 -20.11 11.44 -4.35
C LEU A 81 -21.27 12.29 -3.85
N ASP A 82 -21.92 13.06 -4.74
CA ASP A 82 -23.04 13.91 -4.35
C ASP A 82 -24.27 13.10 -3.93
N ALA A 83 -24.55 11.98 -4.63
CA ALA A 83 -25.58 11.04 -4.21
C ALA A 83 -25.29 10.46 -2.81
N ALA A 84 -24.04 10.05 -2.55
CA ALA A 84 -23.65 9.53 -1.24
C ALA A 84 -23.81 10.58 -0.12
N ARG A 85 -23.51 11.85 -0.41
CA ARG A 85 -23.71 12.96 0.53
C ARG A 85 -25.19 13.19 0.84
N GLN A 86 -26.07 13.12 -0.16
CA GLN A 86 -27.51 13.25 0.05
C GLN A 86 -28.04 12.12 0.95
N VAL A 87 -27.66 10.87 0.68
CA VAL A 87 -28.03 9.72 1.53
C VAL A 87 -27.56 9.93 2.97
N LEU A 88 -26.33 10.41 3.16
CA LEU A 88 -25.80 10.70 4.49
C LEU A 88 -26.59 11.80 5.21
N ALA A 89 -26.96 12.88 4.49
CA ALA A 89 -27.74 13.97 5.03
C ALA A 89 -29.13 13.52 5.48
N GLU A 90 -29.83 12.72 4.67
CA GLU A 90 -31.14 12.18 5.02
C GLU A 90 -31.07 11.21 6.20
N ARG A 91 -30.03 10.37 6.26
CA ARG A 91 -29.80 9.50 7.43
C ARG A 91 -29.57 10.30 8.71
N ASN A 92 -28.86 11.42 8.62
CA ASN A 92 -28.59 12.27 9.79
C ASN A 92 -29.86 13.02 10.23
N LYS A 93 -30.71 13.47 9.29
CA LYS A 93 -32.02 14.06 9.60
C LYS A 93 -32.95 13.05 10.28
N ALA A 94 -32.96 11.79 9.84
CA ALA A 94 -33.80 10.74 10.43
C ALA A 94 -33.35 10.28 11.84
N LYS A 95 -32.16 10.69 12.28
CA LYS A 95 -31.61 10.41 13.61
C LYS A 95 -31.76 11.58 14.60
N ALA A 96 -32.11 12.77 14.09
CA ALA A 96 -32.38 13.96 14.89
C ALA A 96 -33.86 14.02 15.25
#